data_AF-A0ABD2P1A4-F1
#
_entry.id   AF-A0ABD2P1A4-F1
#
_cell.length_a   1.000
_cell.length_b   1.000
_cell.length_c   1.000
_cell.angle_alpha   90.00
_cell.angle_beta   90.00
_cell.angle_gamma   90.00
#
_symmetry.space_group_name_H-M   'P 1'
#
loop_
_entity.id
_entity.type
_entity.pdbx_description
1 polymer ?
#
loop_
_entity_poly.entity_id
_entity_poly.type
_entity_poly.pdbx_seq_one_letter_code
_entity_poly.pdbx_strand_id
1 'polypeptide(L)'
;MTSKWTWSSPDCRTKKAIDFVISDRKDIVKDVSEIDNTLEYNENMSVNILFENIKNTITNAKGIHYHKTNEDQKLNQRTKLLIRRRREMSDKTAEYRSINLEIAKEMRKFRRVKNQKEIKT
;
A
#
# COMPACT_ATOMS: atom_id res chain seq x y z
N MET A 1 -11.40 -10.27 8.36
CA MET A 1 -12.13 -9.50 7.33
C MET A 1 -13.43 -10.24 7.07
N THR A 2 -14.54 -9.73 7.59
CA THR A 2 -15.89 -10.25 7.29
C THR A 2 -16.30 -9.73 5.92
N SER A 3 -16.55 -10.63 4.97
CA SER A 3 -16.96 -10.26 3.61
C SER A 3 -18.31 -9.52 3.64
N LYS A 4 -18.34 -8.29 3.11
CA LYS A 4 -19.56 -7.52 2.88
C LYS A 4 -20.13 -7.88 1.50
N TRP A 5 -21.46 -7.91 1.40
CA TRP A 5 -22.17 -8.26 0.16
C TRP A 5 -22.28 -7.03 -0.74
N THR A 6 -21.92 -7.15 -2.01
CA THR A 6 -21.97 -6.03 -2.97
C THR A 6 -23.20 -6.07 -3.87
N TRP A 7 -23.92 -7.20 -3.88
CA TRP A 7 -25.16 -7.37 -4.63
C TRP A 7 -26.20 -8.19 -3.85
N SER A 8 -27.47 -7.82 -3.97
CA SER A 8 -28.62 -8.58 -3.47
C SER A 8 -29.65 -8.81 -4.56
N SER A 9 -30.29 -9.98 -4.54
CA SER A 9 -31.41 -10.27 -5.44
C SER A 9 -32.61 -9.35 -5.17
N PRO A 10 -33.52 -9.15 -6.15
CA PRO A 10 -34.68 -8.26 -5.99
C PRO A 10 -35.63 -8.65 -4.84
N ASP A 11 -35.62 -9.92 -4.46
CA ASP A 11 -36.37 -10.46 -3.31
C ASP A 11 -35.59 -10.36 -1.98
N CYS A 12 -34.40 -9.75 -2.00
CA CYS A 12 -33.47 -9.55 -0.88
C CYS A 12 -32.99 -10.84 -0.16
N ARG A 13 -33.32 -12.03 -0.69
CA ARG A 13 -32.98 -13.32 -0.05
C ARG A 13 -31.58 -13.78 -0.36
N THR A 14 -31.11 -13.54 -1.57
CA THR A 14 -29.77 -13.93 -2.00
C THR A 14 -28.85 -12.73 -1.94
N LYS A 15 -27.70 -12.89 -1.30
CA LYS A 15 -26.65 -11.87 -1.27
C LYS A 15 -25.36 -12.47 -1.82
N LYS A 16 -24.65 -11.73 -2.66
CA LYS A 16 -23.39 -12.14 -3.27
C LYS A 16 -22.39 -10.99 -3.22
N ALA A 17 -21.10 -11.32 -3.13
CA ALA A 17 -20.02 -10.39 -3.36
C ALA A 17 -19.55 -10.63 -4.80
N ILE A 18 -19.99 -9.77 -5.72
CA ILE A 18 -19.71 -9.90 -7.15
C ILE A 18 -18.83 -8.78 -7.71
N ASP A 19 -18.64 -7.71 -6.93
CA ASP A 19 -17.82 -6.57 -7.32
C ASP A 19 -16.43 -6.70 -6.69
N PHE A 20 -15.39 -6.76 -7.53
CA PHE A 20 -14.01 -6.94 -7.10
C PHE A 20 -13.12 -5.84 -7.67
N VAL A 21 -12.27 -5.27 -6.81
CA VAL A 21 -11.16 -4.41 -7.23
C VAL A 21 -9.88 -5.21 -7.06
N ILE A 22 -9.28 -5.64 -8.17
CA ILE A 22 -8.03 -6.42 -8.18
C ILE A 22 -6.88 -5.47 -8.54
N SER A 23 -5.89 -5.38 -7.65
CA SER A 23 -4.68 -4.60 -7.89
C SER A 23 -3.47 -5.24 -7.22
N ASP A 24 -2.31 -5.13 -7.85
CA ASP A 24 -1.01 -5.48 -7.26
C ASP A 24 -0.47 -4.40 -6.30
N ARG A 25 -1.12 -3.23 -6.31
CA ARG A 25 -0.86 -2.07 -5.45
C ARG A 25 -1.62 -2.19 -4.13
N LYS A 26 -0.87 -2.42 -3.04
CA LYS A 26 -1.41 -2.58 -1.68
C LYS A 26 -2.15 -1.35 -1.15
N ASP A 27 -1.81 -0.16 -1.65
CA ASP A 27 -2.45 1.12 -1.37
C ASP A 27 -3.92 1.15 -1.83
N ILE A 28 -4.19 0.66 -3.04
CA ILE A 28 -5.55 0.65 -3.61
C ILE A 28 -6.50 -0.25 -2.81
N VAL A 29 -6.03 -1.44 -2.43
CA VAL A 29 -6.84 -2.41 -1.66
C VAL A 29 -7.16 -1.89 -0.25
N LYS A 30 -6.24 -1.14 0.36
CA LYS A 30 -6.43 -0.55 1.68
C LYS A 30 -7.48 0.57 1.64
N ASP A 31 -7.39 1.47 0.66
CA ASP A 31 -8.33 2.59 0.50
C ASP A 31 -9.78 2.12 0.34
N VAL A 32 -10.02 1.10 -0.50
CA VAL A 32 -11.37 0.53 -0.70
C VAL A 32 -11.95 -0.03 0.60
N SER A 33 -11.13 -0.71 1.41
CA SER A 33 -11.57 -1.27 2.69
C SER A 33 -11.88 -0.22 3.76
N GLU A 34 -11.20 0.93 3.71
CA GLU A 34 -11.38 2.02 4.66
C GLU A 34 -12.62 2.85 4.30
N ILE A 35 -12.81 3.15 3.01
CA ILE A 35 -14.01 3.81 2.47
C ILE A 35 -15.29 3.06 2.84
N ASP A 36 -15.29 1.73 2.70
CA ASP A 36 -16.42 0.86 3.01
C ASP A 36 -16.75 0.86 4.53
N ASN A 37 -15.78 1.11 5.40
CA ASN A 37 -16.01 1.16 6.85
C ASN A 37 -16.43 2.54 7.37
N THR A 38 -16.16 3.61 6.62
CA THR A 38 -16.45 5.00 7.05
C THR A 38 -17.65 5.64 6.35
N LEU A 39 -18.09 5.11 5.21
CA LEU A 39 -19.30 5.60 4.54
C LEU A 39 -20.55 5.07 5.24
N GLU A 40 -21.08 5.88 6.15
CA GLU A 40 -22.45 5.69 6.65
C GLU A 40 -23.46 6.14 5.60
N TYR A 41 -24.20 5.18 5.06
CA TYR A 41 -25.32 5.42 4.15
C TYR A 41 -26.64 5.03 4.82
N ASN A 42 -27.63 5.91 4.73
CA ASN A 42 -29.01 5.67 5.15
C ASN A 42 -29.93 6.22 4.06
N GLU A 43 -30.94 5.46 3.67
CA GLU A 43 -31.90 5.83 2.62
C GLU A 43 -32.66 7.14 2.93
N ASN A 44 -32.79 7.49 4.22
CA ASN A 44 -33.44 8.71 4.68
C ASN A 44 -32.48 9.91 4.82
N MET A 45 -31.21 9.75 4.42
CA MET A 45 -30.20 10.79 4.54
C MET A 45 -30.41 11.87 3.46
N SER A 46 -30.36 13.14 3.86
CA SER A 46 -30.38 14.25 2.90
C SER A 46 -29.14 14.20 1.99
N VAL A 47 -29.33 14.56 0.72
CA VAL A 47 -28.25 14.64 -0.29
C VAL A 47 -27.05 15.45 0.20
N ASN A 48 -27.29 16.52 0.96
CA ASN A 48 -26.23 17.37 1.52
C ASN A 48 -25.38 16.63 2.55
N ILE A 49 -26.01 15.79 3.38
CA ILE A 49 -25.30 15.01 4.41
C ILE A 49 -24.46 13.92 3.73
N LEU A 50 -25.03 13.25 2.71
CA LEU A 50 -24.30 12.26 1.91
C LEU A 50 -23.06 12.88 1.22
N PHE A 51 -23.22 14.08 0.65
CA PHE A 51 -22.13 14.79 0.01
C PHE A 51 -20.99 15.11 0.99
N GLU A 52 -21.31 15.62 2.18
CA GLU A 52 -20.29 15.91 3.20
C GLU A 52 -19.65 14.63 3.75
N ASN A 53 -20.39 13.52 3.90
CA ASN A 53 -19.82 12.23 4.30
C ASN A 53 -18.81 11.69 3.28
N ILE A 54 -19.12 11.77 1.98
CA ILE A 54 -18.20 11.38 0.90
C ILE A 54 -16.95 12.27 0.91
N LYS A 55 -17.12 13.57 1.01
CA LYS A 55 -16.03 14.55 1.03
C LYS A 55 -15.10 14.35 2.22
N ASN A 56 -15.65 14.12 3.41
CA ASN A 56 -14.88 13.84 4.63
C ASN A 56 -14.11 12.52 4.52
N THR A 57 -14.76 11.46 4.02
CA THR A 57 -14.11 10.16 3.79
C THR A 57 -12.92 10.27 2.85
N ILE A 58 -13.09 10.96 1.71
CA ILE A 58 -12.00 11.17 0.75
C ILE A 58 -10.86 12.00 1.36
N THR A 59 -11.21 13.02 2.16
CA THR A 59 -10.20 13.90 2.79
C THR A 59 -9.40 13.15 3.86
N ASN A 60 -10.05 12.30 4.65
CA ASN A 60 -9.40 11.47 5.66
C ASN A 60 -8.49 10.40 5.02
N ALA A 61 -8.95 9.74 3.95
CA ALA A 61 -8.14 8.80 3.19
C ALA A 61 -6.84 9.43 2.67
N LYS A 62 -6.89 10.70 2.23
CA LYS A 62 -5.68 11.45 1.82
C LYS A 62 -4.68 11.67 2.96
N GLY A 63 -5.16 11.86 4.19
CA GLY A 63 -4.33 12.14 5.37
C GLY A 63 -3.63 10.90 5.94
N ILE A 64 -4.29 9.73 5.89
CA ILE A 64 -3.78 8.48 6.45
C ILE A 64 -2.66 7.88 5.58
N HIS A 65 -2.65 8.17 4.28
CA HIS A 65 -1.72 7.55 3.35
C HIS A 65 -0.30 8.18 3.33
N TYR A 66 -0.10 9.33 3.98
CA TYR A 66 1.19 10.01 4.04
C TYR A 66 1.65 10.27 5.48
N HIS A 67 1.75 9.21 6.28
CA HIS A 67 2.87 9.19 7.22
C HIS A 67 4.14 9.13 6.38
N LYS A 68 4.72 10.29 6.05
CA LYS A 68 6.16 10.42 5.84
C LYS A 68 6.79 9.93 7.13
N THR A 69 6.96 8.61 7.26
CA THR A 69 7.93 8.04 8.18
C THR A 69 9.17 8.88 7.96
N ASN A 70 9.65 9.54 9.02
CA ASN A 70 10.86 10.33 8.96
C ASN A 70 11.94 9.38 8.43
N GLU A 71 12.22 9.47 7.13
CA GLU A 71 12.91 8.43 6.38
C GLU A 71 14.39 8.56 6.70
N ASP A 72 14.79 8.11 7.89
CA ASP A 72 16.16 7.68 8.09
C ASP A 72 16.46 6.72 6.94
N GLN A 73 17.37 7.17 6.07
CA GLN A 73 17.62 6.65 4.72
C GLN A 73 17.31 5.14 4.61
N LYS A 74 16.13 4.78 4.09
CA LYS A 74 15.70 3.37 3.94
C LYS A 74 16.70 2.52 3.15
N LEU A 75 17.55 3.16 2.35
CA LEU A 75 18.64 2.56 1.60
C LEU A 75 19.90 3.41 1.74
N ASN A 76 21.03 2.75 2.00
CA ASN A 76 22.34 3.40 1.96
C ASN A 76 22.66 3.91 0.52
N GLN A 77 23.51 4.92 0.41
CA GLN A 77 23.86 5.54 -0.88
C GLN A 77 24.44 4.52 -1.88
N ARG A 78 25.27 3.57 -1.40
CA ARG A 78 25.86 2.51 -2.22
C ARG A 78 24.80 1.62 -2.88
N THR A 79 23.77 1.23 -2.14
CA THR A 79 22.66 0.41 -2.66
C THR A 79 21.87 1.17 -3.72
N LYS A 80 21.68 2.48 -3.55
CA LYS A 80 21.02 3.33 -4.57
C LYS A 80 21.81 3.34 -5.88
N LEU A 81 23.14 3.46 -5.81
CA LEU A 81 24.02 3.42 -6.98
C LEU A 81 23.98 2.06 -7.68
N LEU A 82 24.03 0.95 -6.92
CA LEU A 82 23.94 -0.40 -7.48
C LEU A 82 22.60 -0.66 -8.17
N ILE A 83 21.49 -0.22 -7.57
CA ILE A 83 20.16 -0.34 -8.19
C ILE A 83 20.08 0.48 -9.47
N ARG A 84 20.64 1.70 -9.49
CA ARG A 84 20.70 2.54 -10.69
C ARG A 84 21.50 1.84 -11.80
N ARG A 85 22.72 1.39 -11.48
CA ARG A 85 23.56 0.64 -12.42
C ARG A 85 22.85 -0.59 -12.96
N ARG A 86 22.12 -1.34 -12.12
CA ARG A 86 21.33 -2.50 -12.55
C ARG A 86 20.27 -2.13 -13.60
N ARG A 87 19.60 -0.98 -13.45
CA ARG A 87 18.54 -0.52 -14.39
C ARG A 87 19.09 -0.13 -15.76
N GLU A 88 20.36 0.24 -15.82
CA GLU A 88 21.04 0.64 -17.05
C GLU A 88 21.57 -0.58 -17.84
N MET A 89 21.49 -1.79 -17.28
CA MET A 89 22.01 -3.02 -17.90
C MET A 89 20.91 -3.93 -18.47
N SER A 90 21.31 -4.75 -19.44
CA SER A 90 20.46 -5.80 -20.00
C SER A 90 20.27 -6.96 -19.02
N ASP A 91 19.01 -7.35 -18.81
CA ASP A 91 18.62 -8.50 -18.01
C ASP A 91 19.25 -9.78 -18.59
N LYS A 92 19.68 -10.70 -17.72
CA LYS A 92 20.32 -12.02 -18.02
C LYS A 92 21.83 -12.02 -18.27
N THR A 93 22.51 -10.87 -18.20
CA THR A 93 23.99 -10.84 -18.22
C THR A 93 24.59 -11.42 -16.93
N ALA A 94 25.84 -11.90 -17.00
CA ALA A 94 26.58 -12.34 -15.80
C ALA A 94 26.79 -11.18 -14.82
N GLU A 95 27.01 -9.98 -15.35
CA GLU A 95 27.12 -8.75 -14.56
C GLU A 95 25.82 -8.37 -13.86
N TYR A 96 24.66 -8.58 -14.50
CA TYR A 96 23.37 -8.35 -13.84
C TYR A 96 23.20 -9.25 -12.61
N ARG A 97 23.60 -10.52 -12.73
CA ARG A 97 23.59 -11.48 -11.62
C ARG A 97 24.55 -11.05 -10.50
N SER A 98 25.76 -10.59 -10.84
CA SER A 98 26.72 -10.14 -9.83
C SER A 98 26.25 -8.89 -9.09
N ILE A 99 25.67 -7.92 -9.80
CA ILE A 99 25.09 -6.70 -9.19
C ILE A 99 23.92 -7.06 -8.28
N ASN A 100 23.04 -7.98 -8.66
CA ASN A 100 21.95 -8.44 -7.79
C ASN A 100 22.47 -9.08 -6.50
N LEU A 101 23.52 -9.88 -6.58
CA LEU A 101 24.18 -10.43 -5.40
C LEU A 101 24.78 -9.35 -4.52
N GLU A 102 25.39 -8.32 -5.11
CA GLU A 102 25.97 -7.19 -4.37
C GLU A 102 24.90 -6.35 -3.67
N ILE A 103 23.80 -6.02 -4.36
CA ILE A 103 22.62 -5.35 -3.78
C ILE A 103 22.12 -6.14 -2.57
N ALA A 104 21.94 -7.45 -2.70
CA ALA A 104 21.45 -8.29 -1.61
C ALA A 104 22.42 -8.31 -0.41
N LYS A 105 23.74 -8.33 -0.66
CA LYS A 105 24.77 -8.25 0.40
C LYS A 105 24.71 -6.91 1.12
N GLU A 106 24.65 -5.80 0.39
CA GLU A 106 24.61 -4.46 0.97
C GLU A 106 23.32 -4.20 1.77
N MET A 107 22.17 -4.64 1.27
CA MET A 107 20.91 -4.55 2.03
C MET A 107 20.97 -5.34 3.35
N ARG A 108 21.56 -6.53 3.34
CA ARG A 108 21.76 -7.32 4.57
C ARG A 108 22.70 -6.63 5.55
N LYS A 109 23.81 -6.06 5.06
CA LYS A 109 24.76 -5.31 5.90
C LYS A 109 24.10 -4.09 6.54
N PHE A 110 23.36 -3.32 5.75
CA PHE A 110 22.65 -2.14 6.23
C PHE A 110 21.64 -2.48 7.33
N ARG A 111 20.82 -3.53 7.12
CA ARG A 111 19.88 -4.02 8.14
C ARG A 111 20.58 -4.45 9.42
N ARG A 112 21.69 -5.20 9.34
CA ARG A 112 22.44 -5.64 10.53
C ARG A 112 22.96 -4.46 11.35
N VAL A 113 23.52 -3.45 10.69
CA VAL A 113 24.01 -2.23 11.36
C VAL A 113 22.86 -1.49 12.03
N LYS A 114 21.71 -1.37 11.36
CA LYS A 114 20.53 -0.74 11.94
C LYS A 114 20.04 -1.47 13.19
N ASN A 115 19.84 -2.79 13.11
CA ASN A 115 19.41 -3.62 14.24
C ASN A 115 20.40 -3.55 15.41
N GLN A 116 21.71 -3.51 15.12
CA GLN A 116 22.73 -3.38 16.16
C GLN A 116 22.66 -2.03 16.89
N LYS A 117 22.30 -0.94 16.20
CA LYS A 117 22.07 0.37 16.83
C LYS A 117 20.82 0.34 17.70
N GLU A 118 19.74 -0.25 17.19
CA GLU A 118 18.46 -0.38 17.91
C GLU A 118 18.60 -1.20 19.20
N ILE A 119 19.39 -2.29 19.21
CA ILE A 119 19.63 -3.10 20.43
C ILE A 119 20.47 -2.35 21.48
N LYS A 120 21.32 -1.41 21.05
CA LYS A 120 22.20 -0.64 21.94
C LYS A 120 21.54 0.60 22.54
N THR A 121 20.32 0.91 22.12
CA THR A 121 19.53 2.07 22.57
C THR A 121 18.50 1.62 23.59
#